data_AF-A0A3L8A9U3-F1
#
_entry.id   AF-A0A3L8A9U3-F1
#
_cell.length_a   1.000
_cell.length_b   1.000
_cell.length_c   1.000
_cell.angle_alpha   90.00
_cell.angle_beta   90.00
_cell.angle_gamma   90.00
#
_symmetry.space_group_name_H-M   'P 1'
#
loop_
_entity.id
_entity.type
_entity.pdbx_description
1 polymer ?
#
loop_
_entity_poly.entity_id
_entity_poly.type
_entity_poly.pdbx_seq_one_letter_code
_entity_poly.pdbx_strand_id
1 'polypeptide(L)'
;MKKIIQTLTFILLVASCADNDILLDKSFTSNGAAVDSTKTVGELPNDSLAIKYMMQSNSELMISDRIIYKNSAYVLDLSLEEAKQLSISDDMYQKYVEIVYHMNKER
;
A
#
# COMPACT_ATOMS: atom_id res chain seq x y z
N MET A 1 16.53 42.92 1.04
CA MET A 1 15.35 42.01 1.07
C MET A 1 15.35 40.99 -0.07
N LYS A 2 15.38 41.40 -1.34
CA LYS A 2 15.37 40.47 -2.50
C LYS A 2 16.53 39.44 -2.49
N LYS A 3 17.74 39.87 -2.12
CA LYS A 3 18.92 38.99 -1.99
C LYS A 3 18.80 37.96 -0.86
N ILE A 4 18.11 38.29 0.24
CA ILE A 4 17.93 37.40 1.39
C ILE A 4 16.90 36.32 1.08
N ILE A 5 15.82 36.70 0.41
CA ILE A 5 14.78 35.76 -0.04
C ILE A 5 15.40 34.73 -1.01
N GLN A 6 16.26 35.20 -1.92
CA GLN A 6 16.90 34.33 -2.92
C GLN A 6 17.89 33.33 -2.30
N THR A 7 18.64 33.72 -1.26
CA THR A 7 19.48 32.77 -0.50
C THR A 7 18.63 31.78 0.30
N LEU A 8 17.51 32.22 0.87
CA LEU A 8 16.62 31.35 1.64
C LEU A 8 16.01 30.24 0.76
N THR A 9 15.56 30.58 -0.45
CA THR A 9 15.01 29.61 -1.41
C THR A 9 16.06 28.59 -1.85
N PHE A 10 17.32 29.01 -1.99
CA PHE A 10 18.41 28.11 -2.38
C PHE A 10 18.79 27.11 -1.26
N ILE A 11 18.70 27.53 0.01
CA ILE A 11 18.94 26.66 1.17
C ILE A 11 17.84 25.58 1.30
N LEU A 12 16.58 25.92 1.03
CA LEU A 12 15.50 24.93 1.07
C LEU A 12 15.64 23.84 -0.01
N LEU A 13 16.19 24.17 -1.19
CA LEU A 13 16.40 23.21 -2.27
C LEU A 13 17.46 22.14 -1.93
N VAL A 14 18.52 22.49 -1.19
CA VAL A 14 19.57 21.53 -0.81
C VAL A 14 19.19 20.67 0.41
N ALA A 15 18.27 21.14 1.26
CA ALA A 15 17.78 20.38 2.41
C ALA A 15 16.73 19.31 2.05
N SER A 16 16.08 19.41 0.88
CA SER A 16 15.06 18.45 0.44
C SER A 16 15.62 17.10 -0.01
N CYS A 17 16.94 16.97 -0.15
CA CYS A 17 17.61 15.73 -0.54
C CYS A 17 18.29 15.00 0.64
N ALA A 18 17.97 15.37 1.87
CA ALA A 18 18.31 14.52 3.00
C ALA A 18 17.39 13.30 2.99
N ASP A 19 17.86 12.22 2.37
CA ASP A 19 17.32 10.87 2.56
C ASP A 19 17.56 10.53 4.03
N ASN A 20 16.56 10.80 4.88
CA ASN A 20 16.62 10.38 6.25
C ASN A 20 16.44 8.86 6.20
N ASP A 21 17.54 8.14 6.36
CA ASP A 21 17.52 6.70 6.59
C ASP A 21 16.36 6.37 7.54
N ILE A 22 15.47 5.51 7.04
CA ILE A 22 14.32 5.00 7.78
C ILE A 22 14.84 4.51 9.13
N LEU A 23 14.27 5.07 10.19
CA LEU A 23 14.53 4.75 11.58
C LEU A 23 14.82 3.26 11.74
N LEU A 24 16.05 2.95 12.17
CA LEU A 24 16.45 1.62 12.60
C LEU A 24 15.38 1.12 13.58
N ASP A 25 14.68 0.07 13.18
CA ASP A 25 13.59 -0.52 13.93
C ASP A 25 14.09 -0.81 15.35
N LYS A 26 13.44 -0.18 16.33
CA LYS A 26 13.71 -0.43 17.74
C LYS A 26 13.40 -1.90 17.94
N SER A 27 14.43 -2.71 18.21
CA SER A 27 14.26 -4.13 18.51
C SER A 27 13.11 -4.31 19.50
N PHE A 28 12.07 -5.01 19.07
CA PHE A 28 10.94 -5.37 19.91
C PHE A 28 11.45 -6.25 21.05
N THR A 29 11.80 -5.62 22.17
CA THR A 29 11.89 -6.33 23.44
C THR A 29 10.46 -6.54 23.90
N SER A 30 9.91 -7.70 23.54
CA SER A 30 8.56 -8.11 23.91
C SER A 30 8.48 -8.27 25.43
N ASN A 31 7.81 -7.33 26.10
CA ASN A 31 7.22 -7.54 27.42
C ASN A 31 5.90 -6.77 27.46
N GLY A 32 4.80 -7.42 27.07
CA GLY A 32 3.46 -6.89 27.31
C GLY A 32 2.42 -7.26 26.26
N ALA A 33 1.48 -8.11 26.67
CA ALA A 33 0.17 -8.42 26.09
C ALA A 33 0.14 -9.02 24.66
N ALA A 34 -0.38 -10.25 24.58
CA ALA A 34 -0.64 -10.96 23.33
C ALA A 34 -1.70 -10.21 22.50
N VAL A 35 -1.23 -9.39 21.58
CA VAL A 35 -2.00 -8.99 20.40
C VAL A 35 -1.92 -10.16 19.43
N ASP A 36 -3.07 -10.67 19.00
CA ASP A 36 -3.18 -11.73 17.99
C ASP A 36 -2.51 -11.22 16.71
N SER A 37 -1.24 -11.56 16.56
CA SER A 37 -0.37 -11.01 15.53
C SER A 37 -0.61 -11.80 14.26
N THR A 38 -0.88 -11.11 13.16
CA THR A 38 -0.95 -11.71 11.83
C THR A 38 0.35 -12.49 11.59
N LYS A 39 0.25 -13.82 11.46
CA LYS A 39 1.40 -14.67 11.15
C LYS A 39 1.96 -14.28 9.78
N THR A 40 3.06 -13.56 9.74
CA THR A 40 3.91 -13.52 8.54
C THR A 40 4.54 -14.90 8.38
N VAL A 41 4.07 -15.66 7.40
CA VAL A 41 4.65 -16.95 7.06
C VAL A 41 5.92 -16.71 6.24
N GLY A 42 7.09 -16.95 6.84
CA GLY A 42 8.38 -16.99 6.15
C GLY A 42 9.46 -16.09 6.76
N GLU A 43 10.72 -16.52 6.66
CA GLU A 43 11.87 -15.62 6.81
C GLU A 43 11.73 -14.49 5.79
N LEU A 44 11.71 -13.24 6.24
CA LEU A 44 11.70 -12.08 5.34
C LEU A 44 12.98 -12.16 4.48
N PRO A 45 12.89 -12.32 3.14
CA PRO A 45 14.08 -12.32 2.30
C PRO A 45 14.93 -11.07 2.58
N ASN A 46 16.25 -11.23 2.59
CA ASN A 46 17.23 -10.16 2.89
C ASN A 46 17.08 -8.91 1.99
N ASP A 47 16.33 -8.98 0.89
CA ASP A 47 16.03 -7.85 0.01
C ASP A 47 14.64 -7.27 0.30
N SER A 48 14.53 -6.57 1.43
CA SER A 48 13.34 -5.84 1.86
C SER A 48 12.79 -4.90 0.77
N LEU A 49 13.68 -4.33 -0.06
CA LEU A 49 13.31 -3.40 -1.10
C LEU A 49 12.60 -4.10 -2.27
N ALA A 50 13.11 -5.23 -2.75
CA ALA A 50 12.47 -6.02 -3.80
C ALA A 50 11.07 -6.51 -3.39
N ILE A 51 10.92 -6.96 -2.14
CA ILE A 51 9.62 -7.37 -1.59
C ILE A 51 8.66 -6.19 -1.54
N LYS A 52 9.13 -5.03 -1.06
CA LYS A 52 8.31 -3.82 -0.99
C LYS A 52 7.80 -3.41 -2.37
N TYR A 53 8.69 -3.40 -3.38
CA TYR A 53 8.28 -3.12 -4.76
C TYR A 53 7.29 -4.14 -5.29
N MET A 54 7.50 -5.43 -5.03
CA MET A 54 6.55 -6.47 -5.43
C MET A 54 5.18 -6.23 -4.79
N MET A 55 5.11 -5.97 -3.49
CA MET A 55 3.83 -5.71 -2.80
C MET A 55 3.13 -4.45 -3.33
N GLN A 56 3.88 -3.40 -3.66
CA GLN A 56 3.34 -2.14 -4.17
C GLN A 56 2.90 -2.17 -5.64
N SER A 57 3.46 -3.07 -6.45
CA SER A 57 3.18 -3.17 -7.89
C SER A 57 2.32 -4.38 -8.26
N ASN A 58 1.98 -5.24 -7.29
CA ASN A 58 1.14 -6.41 -7.52
C ASN A 58 -0.32 -6.00 -7.74
N SER A 59 -0.79 -6.14 -8.98
CA SER A 59 -2.15 -5.78 -9.39
C SER A 59 -3.24 -6.57 -8.64
N GLU A 60 -2.97 -7.82 -8.26
CA GLU A 60 -3.91 -8.65 -7.48
C GLU A 60 -4.09 -8.11 -6.07
N LEU A 61 -3.00 -7.68 -5.42
CA LEU A 61 -3.09 -7.01 -4.12
C LEU A 61 -3.80 -5.67 -4.24
N MET A 62 -3.46 -4.87 -5.26
CA MET A 62 -4.05 -3.56 -5.50
C MET A 62 -5.58 -3.62 -5.68
N ILE A 63 -6.10 -4.57 -6.46
CA ILE A 63 -7.54 -4.71 -6.66
C ILE A 63 -8.25 -5.32 -5.43
N SER A 64 -7.59 -6.24 -4.71
CA SER A 64 -8.16 -6.82 -3.47
C SER A 64 -8.38 -5.77 -2.38
N ASP A 65 -7.47 -4.79 -2.28
CA ASP A 65 -7.55 -3.70 -1.30
C ASP A 65 -8.70 -2.72 -1.60
N ARG A 66 -9.31 -2.82 -2.79
CA ARG A 66 -10.49 -2.04 -3.19
C ARG A 66 -11.82 -2.70 -2.83
N ILE A 67 -11.82 -3.92 -2.28
CA ILE A 67 -13.06 -4.51 -1.77
C ILE A 67 -13.37 -3.91 -0.39
N ILE A 68 -14.46 -3.15 -0.30
CA ILE A 68 -14.92 -2.53 0.95
C ILE A 68 -16.28 -3.07 1.36
N TYR A 69 -16.59 -2.99 2.65
CA TYR A 69 -17.92 -3.28 3.17
C TYR A 69 -18.69 -1.97 3.38
N LYS A 70 -19.77 -1.78 2.62
CA LYS A 70 -20.58 -0.55 2.62
C LYS A 70 -22.06 -0.89 2.49
N ASN A 71 -22.91 -0.21 3.25
CA ASN A 71 -24.37 -0.40 3.21
C ASN A 71 -24.82 -1.87 3.31
N SER A 72 -24.16 -2.62 4.20
CA SER A 72 -24.43 -4.04 4.40
C SER A 72 -24.11 -4.96 3.21
N ALA A 73 -23.25 -4.53 2.29
CA ALA A 73 -22.76 -5.36 1.19
C ALA A 73 -21.26 -5.16 0.97
N TYR A 74 -20.59 -6.17 0.44
CA TYR A 74 -19.26 -6.03 -0.14
C TYR A 74 -19.39 -5.34 -1.49
N VAL A 75 -18.53 -4.36 -1.74
CA VAL A 75 -18.48 -3.57 -2.96
C VAL A 75 -17.04 -3.48 -3.43
N LEU A 76 -16.82 -3.71 -4.72
CA LEU A 76 -15.56 -3.37 -5.35
C LEU A 76 -15.55 -1.85 -5.62
N ASP A 77 -14.83 -1.10 -4.80
CA ASP A 77 -14.66 0.36 -4.91
C ASP A 77 -13.58 0.69 -5.95
N LEU A 78 -13.79 0.19 -7.17
CA LEU A 78 -12.93 0.38 -8.32
C LEU A 78 -13.77 0.21 -9.60
N SER A 79 -13.80 1.22 -10.45
CA SER A 79 -14.38 1.12 -11.80
C SER A 79 -13.44 0.39 -12.77
N LEU A 80 -13.97 -0.09 -13.90
CA LEU A 80 -13.16 -0.73 -14.94
C LEU A 80 -12.14 0.25 -15.53
N GLU A 81 -12.51 1.53 -15.65
CA GLU A 81 -11.70 2.62 -16.17
C GLU A 81 -10.53 2.94 -15.22
N GLU A 82 -10.78 2.99 -13.91
CA GLU A 82 -9.73 3.14 -12.90
C GLU A 82 -8.81 1.91 -12.88
N ALA A 83 -9.37 0.70 -13.01
CA ALA A 83 -8.58 -0.52 -13.12
C ALA A 83 -7.62 -0.47 -14.32
N LYS A 84 -8.10 0.00 -15.49
CA LYS A 84 -7.27 0.21 -16.69
C LYS A 84 -6.15 1.22 -16.46
N GLN A 85 -6.44 2.32 -15.75
CA GLN A 85 -5.41 3.32 -15.39
C GLN A 85 -4.33 2.73 -14.47
N LEU A 86 -4.70 1.78 -13.62
CA LEU A 86 -3.79 1.03 -12.75
C LEU A 86 -3.11 -0.16 -13.46
N SER A 87 -3.27 -0.29 -14.78
CA SER A 87 -2.74 -1.41 -15.56
C SER A 87 -3.24 -2.79 -15.09
N ILE A 88 -4.44 -2.84 -14.50
CA ILE A 88 -5.16 -4.06 -14.17
C ILE A 88 -5.93 -4.52 -15.42
N SER A 89 -5.81 -5.80 -15.78
CA SER A 89 -6.49 -6.35 -16.96
C SER A 89 -8.00 -6.51 -16.75
N ASP A 90 -8.77 -6.45 -17.85
CA ASP A 90 -10.22 -6.65 -17.85
C ASP A 90 -10.59 -8.03 -17.25
N ASP A 91 -9.82 -9.08 -17.54
CA ASP A 91 -10.01 -10.42 -16.96
C ASP A 91 -9.83 -10.42 -15.43
N MET A 92 -8.81 -9.72 -14.93
CA MET A 92 -8.57 -9.62 -13.49
C MET A 92 -9.65 -8.80 -12.80
N TYR A 93 -10.09 -7.71 -13.43
CA TYR A 93 -11.22 -6.93 -12.94
C TYR A 93 -12.48 -7.80 -12.82
N GLN A 94 -12.80 -8.55 -13.87
CA GLN A 94 -13.99 -9.41 -13.90
C GLN A 94 -13.92 -10.51 -12.85
N LYS A 95 -12.75 -11.12 -12.62
CA LYS A 95 -12.51 -12.08 -11.53
C LYS A 95 -12.90 -11.48 -10.18
N TYR A 96 -12.52 -10.23 -9.91
CA TYR A 96 -12.80 -9.58 -8.62
C TYR A 96 -14.26 -9.13 -8.48
N VAL A 97 -14.92 -8.76 -9.58
CA VAL A 97 -16.39 -8.55 -9.60
C VAL A 97 -17.13 -9.83 -9.21
N GLU A 98 -16.70 -10.98 -9.75
CA GLU A 98 -17.28 -12.29 -9.42
C GLU A 98 -17.03 -12.67 -7.96
N ILE A 99 -15.82 -12.46 -7.44
CA ILE A 99 -15.51 -12.68 -6.02
C ILE A 99 -16.46 -11.87 -5.12
N VAL A 100 -16.62 -10.57 -5.38
CA VAL A 100 -17.51 -9.71 -4.58
C VAL A 100 -18.97 -10.17 -4.67
N TYR A 101 -19.41 -10.64 -5.84
CA TYR A 101 -20.74 -11.23 -6.00
C TYR A 101 -20.92 -12.46 -5.10
N HIS A 102 -19.95 -13.38 -5.07
CA HIS A 102 -20.00 -14.57 -4.22
C HIS A 102 -19.96 -14.23 -2.72
N MET A 103 -19.12 -13.27 -2.30
CA MET A 103 -19.05 -12.82 -0.91
C MET A 103 -20.40 -12.30 -0.39
N ASN A 104 -21.20 -11.67 -1.25
CA ASN A 104 -22.53 -11.20 -0.88
C ASN A 104 -23.60 -12.31 -0.90
N LYS A 105 -23.40 -13.37 -1.69
CA LYS A 105 -24.35 -14.50 -1.80
C LYS A 105 -24.22 -15.49 -0.64
N GLU A 106 -23.02 -15.66 -0.11
CA GLU A 106 -22.74 -16.57 1.01
C GLU A 106 -23.10 -15.98 2.38
N ARG A 107 -23.85 -14.88 2.39
CA ARG A 107 -24.25 -14.15 3.58
C ARG A 107 -25.71 -14.44 3.95
#